data_AF-A0A2E8J4G7-F1
#
_entry.id   AF-A0A2E8J4G7-F1
#
_cell.length_a   1.000
_cell.length_b   1.000
_cell.length_c   1.000
_cell.angle_alpha   90.00
_cell.angle_beta   90.00
_cell.angle_gamma   90.00
#
_symmetry.space_group_name_H-M   'P 1'
#
loop_
_entity.id
_entity.type
_entity.pdbx_description
1 polymer ?
#
loop_
_entity_poly.entity_id
_entity_poly.type
_entity_poly.pdbx_seq_one_letter_code
_entity_poly.pdbx_strand_id
1 'polypeptide(L)'
;MLYAFYEQLAAINLFEWAGLVSGLLCVWLLIKQNIWIWPIGLVYSLVFLTVFMQTKLYSEFVLQIYYAGMNAYGWYYWSSSDPQDASLALIVARINRLTGAVHLVIVAVCISLLAEFMRQFTDADMA
;
A
#
# COMPACT_ATOMS: atom_id res chain seq x y z
N MET A 1 -20.36 17.54 -23.29
CA MET A 1 -19.37 16.61 -22.71
C MET A 1 -17.97 16.79 -23.29
N LEU A 2 -17.74 16.61 -24.60
CA LEU A 2 -16.40 16.80 -25.21
C LEU A 2 -15.82 18.23 -25.04
N TYR A 3 -16.65 19.27 -25.12
CA TYR A 3 -16.22 20.64 -24.87
C TYR A 3 -15.80 20.90 -23.42
N ALA A 4 -16.54 20.34 -22.45
CA ALA A 4 -16.19 20.47 -21.03
C ALA A 4 -14.87 19.76 -20.68
N PHE A 5 -14.58 18.66 -21.38
CA PHE A 5 -13.30 17.96 -21.28
C PHE A 5 -12.15 18.77 -21.88
N TYR A 6 -12.37 19.45 -23.01
CA TYR A 6 -11.35 20.31 -23.63
C TYR A 6 -11.01 21.53 -22.77
N GLU A 7 -12.01 22.17 -22.16
CA GLU A 7 -11.82 23.27 -21.20
C GLU A 7 -11.06 22.81 -19.96
N GLN A 8 -11.35 21.62 -19.44
CA GLN A 8 -10.60 21.05 -18.32
C GLN A 8 -9.14 20.78 -18.69
N LEU A 9 -8.86 20.21 -19.88
CA LEU A 9 -7.49 19.98 -20.34
C LEU A 9 -6.71 21.28 -20.55
N ALA A 10 -7.36 22.33 -21.05
CA ALA A 10 -6.76 23.64 -21.23
C ALA A 10 -6.48 24.38 -19.91
N ALA A 11 -7.22 24.04 -18.84
CA ALA A 11 -7.08 24.62 -17.51
C ALA A 11 -6.09 23.87 -16.59
N ILE A 12 -5.49 22.76 -17.03
CA ILE A 12 -4.51 22.01 -16.23
C ILE A 12 -3.26 22.86 -15.98
N ASN A 13 -2.89 23.01 -14.71
CA ASN A 13 -1.69 23.75 -14.30
C ASN A 13 -0.41 22.88 -14.38
N LEU A 14 0.76 23.51 -14.26
CA LEU A 14 2.05 22.82 -14.35
C LEU A 14 2.22 21.74 -13.26
N PHE A 15 1.66 21.95 -12.06
CA PHE A 15 1.76 20.98 -10.96
C PHE A 15 0.92 19.73 -11.19
N GLU A 16 -0.25 19.87 -11.81
CA GLU A 16 -1.11 18.75 -12.20
C GLU A 16 -0.46 17.89 -13.29
N TRP A 17 0.16 18.53 -14.30
CA TRP A 17 0.98 17.81 -15.28
C TRP A 17 2.17 17.10 -14.64
N ALA A 18 2.88 17.76 -13.73
CA ALA A 18 3.99 17.16 -12.99
C ALA A 18 3.53 15.97 -12.15
N GLY A 19 2.39 16.10 -11.47
CA GLY A 19 1.76 15.03 -10.70
C GLY A 19 1.40 13.84 -11.58
N LEU A 20 0.75 14.05 -12.73
CA LEU A 20 0.41 13.01 -13.69
C LEU A 20 1.67 12.25 -14.16
N VAL A 21 2.70 12.98 -14.61
CA VAL A 21 3.93 12.39 -15.12
C VAL A 21 4.67 11.61 -14.03
N SER A 22 4.77 12.17 -12.82
CA SER A 22 5.38 11.48 -11.68
C SER A 22 4.62 10.22 -11.28
N GLY A 23 3.28 10.25 -11.35
CA GLY A 23 2.43 9.10 -11.06
C GLY A 23 2.63 7.97 -12.06
N LEU A 24 2.64 8.30 -13.36
CA LEU A 24 2.93 7.34 -14.42
C LEU A 24 4.35 6.75 -14.29
N LEU A 25 5.34 7.58 -13.98
CA LEU A 25 6.71 7.13 -13.73
C LEU A 25 6.79 6.21 -12.50
N CYS A 26 6.04 6.51 -11.44
CA CYS A 26 5.97 5.68 -10.24
C CYS A 26 5.44 4.28 -10.57
N VAL A 27 4.32 4.19 -11.32
CA VAL A 27 3.78 2.90 -11.78
C VAL A 27 4.75 2.17 -12.70
N TRP A 28 5.43 2.89 -13.60
CA TRP A 28 6.43 2.28 -14.48
C TRP A 28 7.63 1.72 -13.70
N LEU A 29 8.12 2.44 -12.69
CA LEU A 29 9.20 1.98 -11.82
C LEU A 29 8.75 0.79 -10.94
N LEU A 30 7.49 0.79 -10.51
CA LEU A 30 6.86 -0.33 -9.79
C LEU A 30 6.84 -1.60 -10.65
N ILE A 31 6.51 -1.48 -11.94
CA ILE A 31 6.55 -2.59 -12.91
C ILE A 31 7.98 -3.10 -13.10
N LYS A 32 8.98 -2.21 -13.01
CA LYS A 32 10.39 -2.58 -13.20
C LYS A 32 10.98 -3.43 -12.06
N GLN A 33 10.21 -3.70 -10.99
CA GLN A 33 10.55 -4.62 -9.89
C GLN A 33 11.99 -4.43 -9.37
N ASN A 34 12.41 -3.18 -9.20
CA ASN A 34 13.74 -2.88 -8.69
C ASN A 34 13.81 -3.24 -7.20
N ILE A 35 14.85 -3.97 -6.77
CA ILE A 35 15.06 -4.37 -5.37
C ILE A 35 15.07 -3.18 -4.39
N TRP A 36 15.44 -1.98 -4.87
CA TRP A 36 15.41 -0.74 -4.09
C TRP A 36 14.00 -0.34 -3.61
N ILE A 37 12.94 -0.91 -4.18
CA ILE A 37 11.57 -0.66 -3.72
C ILE A 37 11.36 -1.04 -2.26
N TRP A 38 12.01 -2.13 -1.83
CA TRP A 38 11.88 -2.66 -0.48
C TRP A 38 12.50 -1.75 0.60
N PRO A 39 13.77 -1.31 0.52
CA PRO A 39 14.33 -0.38 1.49
C PRO A 39 13.64 0.99 1.45
N ILE A 40 13.23 1.48 0.27
CA ILE A 40 12.49 2.75 0.17
C ILE A 40 11.14 2.64 0.90
N GLY A 41 10.41 1.54 0.68
CA GLY A 41 9.14 1.27 1.37
C GLY A 41 9.31 1.08 2.88
N LEU A 42 10.42 0.49 3.32
CA LEU A 42 10.77 0.37 4.74
C LEU A 42 10.98 1.75 5.39
N VAL A 43 11.78 2.62 4.76
CA VAL A 43 12.02 3.99 5.26
C VAL A 43 10.72 4.79 5.30
N TYR A 44 9.91 4.73 4.22
CA TYR A 44 8.57 5.33 4.20
C TYR A 44 7.75 4.86 5.40
N SER A 45 7.75 3.55 5.66
CA SER A 45 6.97 2.98 6.76
C SER A 45 7.43 3.46 8.13
N LEU A 46 8.74 3.54 8.36
CA LEU A 46 9.27 4.04 9.63
C LEU A 46 8.95 5.52 9.86
N VAL A 47 8.95 6.34 8.81
CA VAL A 47 8.57 7.76 8.91
C VAL A 47 7.09 7.88 9.29
N PHE A 48 6.21 7.20 8.56
CA PHE A 48 4.76 7.27 8.82
C PHE A 48 4.35 6.68 10.16
N LEU A 49 5.10 5.71 10.71
CA LEU A 49 4.90 5.26 12.09
C LEU A 49 5.01 6.40 13.10
N THR A 50 6.01 7.28 12.95
CA THR A 50 6.16 8.42 13.86
C THR A 50 5.03 9.45 13.70
N VAL A 51 4.58 9.70 12.48
CA VAL A 51 3.49 10.62 12.18
C VAL A 51 2.17 10.11 12.76
N PHE A 52 1.81 8.86 12.52
CA PHE A 52 0.55 8.29 13.00
C PHE A 52 0.53 8.06 14.51
N MET A 53 1.69 7.87 15.13
CA MET A 53 1.81 7.85 16.59
C MET A 53 1.49 9.23 17.20
N GLN A 54 1.89 10.32 16.54
CA GLN A 54 1.60 11.69 16.98
C GLN A 54 0.12 12.07 16.79
N THR A 55 -0.48 11.69 15.65
CA THR A 55 -1.89 11.96 15.37
C THR A 55 -2.85 10.98 16.03
N LYS A 56 -2.34 10.04 16.85
CA LYS A 56 -3.10 8.98 17.54
C LYS A 56 -3.97 8.15 16.60
N LEU A 57 -3.56 8.03 15.34
CA LEU A 57 -4.28 7.29 14.32
C LEU A 57 -3.84 5.82 14.37
N TYR A 58 -4.29 5.12 15.42
CA TYR A 58 -3.79 3.78 15.76
C TYR A 58 -3.98 2.74 14.64
N SER A 59 -5.06 2.83 13.86
CA SER A 59 -5.30 1.93 12.73
C SER A 59 -4.21 2.03 11.67
N GLU A 60 -3.87 3.27 11.27
CA GLU A 60 -2.81 3.52 10.28
C GLU A 60 -1.43 3.22 10.86
N PHE A 61 -1.21 3.50 12.14
CA PHE A 61 0.02 3.14 12.83
C PHE A 61 0.29 1.63 12.77
N VAL A 62 -0.69 0.80 13.15
CA VAL A 62 -0.54 -0.67 13.09
C VAL A 62 -0.33 -1.17 11.67
N LEU A 63 -1.06 -0.60 10.70
CA LEU A 63 -0.87 -0.92 9.28
C LEU A 63 0.56 -0.60 8.82
N GLN A 64 1.12 0.50 9.30
CA GLN A 64 2.50 0.88 8.96
C GLN A 64 3.55 -0.05 9.58
N ILE A 65 3.29 -0.64 10.77
CA ILE A 65 4.14 -1.71 11.34
C ILE A 65 4.15 -2.92 10.41
N TYR A 66 2.95 -3.34 9.96
CA TYR A 66 2.82 -4.46 9.04
C TYR A 66 3.60 -4.21 7.74
N TYR A 67 3.48 -3.00 7.17
CA TYR A 67 4.24 -2.64 5.97
C TYR A 67 5.74 -2.60 6.20
N ALA A 68 6.22 -2.12 7.35
CA ALA A 68 7.64 -2.17 7.68
C ALA A 68 8.16 -3.63 7.69
N GLY A 69 7.44 -4.54 8.36
CA GLY A 69 7.79 -5.97 8.39
C GLY A 69 7.78 -6.61 7.00
N MET A 70 6.75 -6.33 6.19
CA MET A 70 6.65 -6.85 4.82
C MET A 70 7.77 -6.33 3.92
N ASN A 71 8.14 -5.05 4.06
CA ASN A 71 9.24 -4.47 3.29
C ASN A 71 10.59 -5.08 3.68
N ALA A 72 10.83 -5.32 4.97
CA ALA A 72 12.03 -6.02 5.43
C ALA A 72 12.07 -7.48 4.93
N TYR A 73 10.96 -8.20 4.99
CA TYR A 73 10.86 -9.57 4.47
C TYR A 73 11.10 -9.63 2.96
N GLY A 74 10.46 -8.74 2.19
CA GLY A 74 10.64 -8.66 0.76
C GLY A 74 12.07 -8.31 0.37
N TRP A 75 12.72 -7.40 1.11
CA TRP A 75 14.14 -7.09 0.90
C TRP A 75 15.02 -8.32 1.16
N TYR A 76 14.81 -9.02 2.27
CA TYR A 76 15.57 -10.24 2.59
C TYR A 76 15.39 -11.33 1.53
N TYR A 77 14.15 -11.58 1.13
CA TYR A 77 13.80 -12.59 0.13
C TYR A 77 14.43 -12.26 -1.23
N TRP A 78 14.27 -11.01 -1.70
CA TRP A 78 14.80 -10.57 -3.00
C TRP A 78 16.31 -10.36 -3.02
N SER A 79 16.94 -10.09 -1.87
CA SER A 79 18.40 -9.99 -1.77
C SER A 79 19.10 -11.36 -1.78
N SER A 80 18.37 -12.44 -1.51
CA SER A 80 18.90 -13.80 -1.43
C SER A 80 18.60 -14.64 -2.67
N SER A 81 17.86 -14.07 -3.63
CA SER A 81 17.38 -14.74 -4.84
C SER A 81 18.30 -14.47 -6.03
N ASP A 82 18.79 -15.54 -6.68
CA ASP A 82 19.52 -15.46 -7.94
C ASP A 82 18.55 -15.03 -9.06
N PRO A 83 18.87 -13.99 -9.87
CA PRO A 83 18.04 -13.57 -11.01
C PRO A 83 17.70 -14.68 -12.02
N GLN A 84 18.44 -15.80 -12.02
CA GLN A 84 18.19 -16.96 -12.90
C GLN A 84 17.30 -18.05 -12.29
N ASP A 85 16.87 -17.90 -11.03
CA ASP A 85 16.02 -18.89 -10.39
C ASP A 85 14.57 -18.78 -10.88
N ALA A 86 14.26 -19.53 -11.94
CA ALA A 86 12.94 -19.62 -12.56
C ALA A 86 11.82 -20.09 -11.61
N SER A 87 12.17 -20.53 -10.39
CA SER A 87 11.24 -20.83 -9.30
C SER A 87 10.55 -19.58 -8.71
N LEU A 88 11.06 -18.38 -8.98
CA LEU A 88 10.47 -17.09 -8.58
C LEU A 88 9.40 -16.56 -9.53
N ALA A 89 9.09 -17.29 -10.61
CA ALA A 89 7.92 -16.98 -11.42
C ALA A 89 6.70 -17.02 -10.49
N LEU A 90 6.16 -15.84 -10.15
CA LEU A 90 5.04 -15.66 -9.24
C LEU A 90 3.95 -16.66 -9.60
N ILE A 91 3.86 -17.76 -8.84
CA ILE A 91 2.86 -18.77 -9.06
C ILE A 91 1.55 -18.10 -8.68
N VAL A 92 0.83 -17.61 -9.68
CA VAL A 92 -0.49 -17.01 -9.49
C VAL A 92 -1.42 -18.14 -9.06
N ALA A 93 -1.52 -18.34 -7.75
CA ALA A 93 -2.40 -19.32 -7.16
C ALA A 93 -3.84 -18.89 -7.40
N ARG A 94 -4.62 -19.72 -8.08
CA ARG A 94 -6.05 -19.47 -8.28
C ARG A 94 -6.80 -19.85 -6.99
N ILE A 95 -7.40 -18.87 -6.34
CA ILE A 95 -8.25 -19.09 -5.17
C ILE A 95 -9.57 -19.74 -5.60
N ASN A 96 -9.97 -20.82 -4.94
CA ASN A 96 -11.27 -21.45 -5.16
C ASN A 96 -12.39 -20.62 -4.46
N ARG A 97 -13.64 -20.77 -4.91
CA ARG A 97 -14.77 -19.95 -4.39
C ARG A 97 -14.99 -20.10 -2.88
N LEU A 98 -14.73 -21.29 -2.33
CA LEU A 98 -14.88 -21.56 -0.90
C LEU A 98 -13.80 -20.85 -0.08
N THR A 99 -12.54 -20.94 -0.50
CA THR A 99 -11.42 -20.22 0.09
C THR A 99 -11.64 -18.70 0.00
N GLY A 100 -12.16 -18.20 -1.12
CA GLY A 100 -12.56 -16.79 -1.25
C GLY A 100 -13.65 -16.37 -0.27
N ALA A 101 -14.69 -17.19 -0.12
CA ALA A 101 -15.76 -16.94 0.85
C ALA A 101 -15.25 -16.95 2.30
N VAL A 102 -14.37 -17.89 2.65
CA VAL A 102 -13.74 -17.95 3.97
C VAL A 102 -12.91 -16.69 4.24
N HIS A 103 -12.10 -16.23 3.28
CA HIS A 103 -11.34 -14.99 3.44
C HIS A 103 -12.24 -13.78 3.62
N LEU A 104 -13.37 -13.70 2.90
CA LEU A 104 -14.35 -12.61 3.08
C LEU A 104 -14.95 -12.61 4.49
N VAL A 105 -15.31 -13.78 5.02
CA VAL A 105 -15.84 -13.89 6.40
C VAL A 105 -14.78 -13.48 7.41
N ILE A 106 -13.54 -13.96 7.24
CA ILE A 106 -12.41 -13.59 8.12
C ILE A 106 -12.21 -12.06 8.12
N VAL A 107 -12.16 -11.44 6.94
CA VAL A 107 -12.00 -9.99 6.81
C VAL A 107 -13.16 -9.25 7.48
N ALA A 108 -14.41 -9.68 7.28
CA ALA A 108 -15.58 -9.06 7.92
C ALA A 108 -15.53 -9.15 9.45
N VAL A 109 -15.12 -10.31 9.98
CA VAL A 109 -14.94 -10.52 11.42
C VAL A 109 -13.81 -9.65 11.97
N CYS A 110 -12.65 -9.62 11.31
CA CYS A 110 -11.52 -8.78 11.71
C CYS A 110 -11.88 -7.30 11.72
N ILE A 111 -12.59 -6.81 10.70
CA ILE A 111 -13.07 -5.42 10.66
C ILE A 111 -14.01 -5.14 11.82
N SER A 112 -14.96 -6.04 12.10
CA SER A 112 -15.93 -5.86 13.18
C SER A 112 -15.27 -5.84 14.56
N LEU A 113 -14.32 -6.74 14.80
CA LEU A 113 -13.54 -6.79 16.04
C LEU A 113 -12.66 -5.56 16.20
N LEU A 114 -11.99 -5.12 15.11
CA LEU A 114 -11.17 -3.92 15.13
C LEU A 114 -12.03 -2.67 15.38
N ALA A 115 -13.22 -2.59 14.78
CA ALA A 115 -14.15 -1.49 15.01
C ALA A 115 -14.59 -1.42 16.47
N GLU A 116 -14.95 -2.55 17.09
CA GLU A 116 -15.36 -2.58 18.49
C GLU A 116 -14.19 -2.25 19.43
N PHE A 117 -13.00 -2.80 19.14
CA PHE A 117 -11.77 -2.49 19.87
C PHE A 117 -11.43 -0.99 19.80
N MET A 118 -11.49 -0.39 18.61
CA MET A 118 -11.25 1.04 18.44
C MET A 118 -12.30 1.88 19.17
N ARG A 119 -13.58 1.51 19.16
CA ARG A 119 -14.62 2.25 19.91
C ARG A 119 -14.39 2.26 21.42
N GLN A 120 -13.78 1.22 21.98
CA GLN A 120 -13.56 1.10 23.43
C GLN A 120 -12.23 1.69 23.89
N PHE A 121 -11.20 1.74 23.04
CA PHE A 121 -9.83 2.07 23.45
C PHE A 121 -9.21 3.29 22.72
N THR A 122 -9.89 3.88 21.73
CA THR A 122 -9.28 4.92 20.88
C THR A 122 -9.91 6.30 21.09
N ASP A 123 -9.13 7.20 21.70
CA ASP A 123 -9.37 8.66 21.73
C ASP A 123 -8.78 9.33 20.47
N ALA A 124 -9.19 8.89 19.27
CA ALA A 124 -8.75 9.54 18.04
C ALA A 124 -9.42 10.91 17.91
N ASP A 125 -8.62 11.96 17.80
CA ASP A 125 -9.11 13.32 17.56
C ASP A 125 -9.79 13.36 16.19
N MET A 126 -11.11 13.60 16.19
CA MET A 126 -11.84 13.98 14.99
C MET A 126 -11.69 15.50 14.82
N ALA A 127 -10.49 15.94 14.45
CA ALA A 127 -10.24 17.32 14.04
C ALA A 127 -10.86 17.61 12.67
#